data_AF-A0A954NLB9-F1
#
_entry.id   AF-A0A954NLB9-F1
#
_cell.length_a   1.000
_cell.length_b   1.000
_cell.length_c   1.000
_cell.angle_alpha   90.00
_cell.angle_beta   90.00
_cell.angle_gamma   90.00
#
_symmetry.space_group_name_H-M   'P 1'
#
loop_
_entity.id
_entity.type
_entity.pdbx_description
1 polymer ?
#
loop_
_entity_poly.entity_id
_entity_poly.type
_entity_poly.pdbx_seq_one_letter_code
_entity_poly.pdbx_strand_id
1 'polypeptide(L)'
;TPVSAPNGRYSGVVAEPPMRFVDRNFRLLLVDNNSGNSVEIFRSKDQSPSIRLERVVWSPDSRYLALVGDRYYVVEGCDFDNGEFLFLVYDTVTKVVYCNADDDFRFSRLLASQAKTLFDDRLPKESVHNDGG
;
A
#
# COMPACT_ATOMS: atom_id res chain seq x y z
N THR A 1 7.81 8.74 -7.25
CA THR A 1 9.15 8.21 -7.52
C THR A 1 9.17 6.72 -7.27
N PRO A 2 9.85 5.90 -8.09
CA PRO A 2 10.01 4.48 -7.82
C PRO A 2 10.73 4.22 -6.50
N VAL A 3 10.28 3.21 -5.75
CA VAL A 3 10.94 2.74 -4.53
C VAL A 3 11.39 1.30 -4.76
N SER A 4 12.70 1.06 -4.72
CA SER A 4 13.28 -0.25 -4.99
C SER A 4 13.17 -1.18 -3.78
N ALA A 5 12.89 -2.46 -4.05
CA ALA A 5 12.96 -3.53 -3.07
C ALA A 5 14.42 -3.79 -2.64
N PRO A 6 14.67 -4.32 -1.44
CA PRO A 6 16.03 -4.61 -0.95
C PRO A 6 16.87 -5.50 -1.86
N ASN A 7 16.25 -6.45 -2.56
CA ASN A 7 16.93 -7.33 -3.51
C ASN A 7 17.27 -6.66 -4.85
N GLY A 8 16.87 -5.40 -5.05
CA GLY A 8 17.08 -4.63 -6.28
C GLY A 8 16.29 -5.10 -7.51
N ARG A 9 15.57 -6.22 -7.43
CA ARG A 9 14.84 -6.80 -8.58
C ARG A 9 13.58 -6.03 -8.92
N TYR A 10 12.86 -5.56 -7.90
CA TYR A 10 11.58 -4.90 -8.09
C TYR A 10 11.60 -3.44 -7.63
N SER A 11 10.74 -2.62 -8.22
CA SER A 11 10.40 -1.29 -7.71
C SER A 11 8.90 -1.11 -7.68
N GLY A 12 8.39 -0.51 -6.59
CA GLY A 12 7.00 -0.08 -6.50
C GLY A 12 6.85 1.36 -6.94
N VAL A 13 5.81 1.66 -7.71
CA VAL A 13 5.54 3.01 -8.22
C VAL A 13 4.07 3.36 -8.01
N VAL A 14 3.81 4.43 -7.29
CA VAL A 14 2.49 5.07 -7.28
C VAL A 14 2.45 6.09 -8.42
N ALA A 15 1.46 5.98 -9.29
CA ALA A 15 1.29 6.81 -10.48
C ALA A 15 -0.14 7.35 -10.59
N GLU A 16 -0.29 8.67 -10.61
CA GLU A 16 -1.52 9.34 -11.00
C GLU A 16 -1.61 9.41 -12.53
N PRO A 17 -2.76 9.11 -13.16
CA PRO A 17 -2.97 9.38 -14.57
C PRO A 17 -2.94 10.91 -14.81
N PRO A 18 -2.53 11.36 -16.00
CA PRO A 18 -2.52 12.79 -16.32
C PRO A 18 -3.91 13.40 -16.09
N MET A 19 -3.95 14.54 -15.38
CA MET A 19 -5.15 15.29 -15.00
C MET A 19 -5.99 15.67 -16.23
N ARG A 20 -6.83 14.76 -16.69
CA ARG A 20 -7.85 15.02 -17.72
C ARG A 20 -9.26 14.74 -17.24
N PHE A 21 -9.42 14.20 -16.03
CA PHE A 21 -10.69 13.85 -15.41
C PHE A 21 -10.71 14.29 -13.94
N VAL A 22 -11.91 14.50 -13.40
CA VAL A 22 -12.16 14.78 -11.97
C VAL A 22 -11.77 13.56 -11.10
N ASP A 23 -11.77 12.37 -11.69
CA ASP A 23 -11.44 11.10 -11.04
C ASP A 23 -9.95 11.04 -10.65
N ARG A 24 -9.67 11.21 -9.36
CA ARG A 24 -8.33 11.16 -8.76
C ARG A 24 -7.90 9.72 -8.44
N ASN A 25 -8.10 8.84 -9.42
CA ASN A 25 -7.64 7.46 -9.32
C ASN A 25 -6.12 7.41 -9.38
N PHE A 26 -5.51 6.49 -8.67
CA PHE A 26 -4.10 6.20 -8.78
C PHE A 26 -3.87 4.75 -9.15
N ARG A 27 -2.69 4.48 -9.68
CA ARG A 27 -2.21 3.14 -9.98
C ARG A 27 -1.02 2.83 -9.12
N LEU A 28 -0.99 1.62 -8.59
CA LEU A 28 0.21 1.06 -8.02
C LEU A 28 0.78 0.05 -9.03
N LEU A 29 2.01 0.30 -9.44
CA LEU A 29 2.73 -0.51 -10.41
C LEU A 29 3.88 -1.24 -9.72
N LEU A 30 4.11 -2.48 -10.14
CA LEU A 30 5.32 -3.23 -9.86
C LEU A 30 6.19 -3.23 -11.12
N VAL A 31 7.41 -2.73 -11.02
CA VAL A 31 8.40 -2.71 -12.09
C VAL A 31 9.45 -3.77 -11.81
N ASP A 32 9.72 -4.66 -12.78
CA ASP A 32 10.87 -5.55 -12.77
C ASP A 32 12.09 -4.80 -13.34
N ASN A 33 13.05 -4.48 -12.49
CA ASN A 33 14.20 -3.64 -12.83
C ASN A 33 15.18 -4.32 -13.80
N ASN A 34 15.14 -5.65 -13.92
CA ASN A 34 16.01 -6.38 -14.84
C ASN A 34 15.49 -6.30 -16.28
N SER A 35 14.16 -6.39 -16.43
CA SER A 35 13.51 -6.40 -17.75
C SER A 35 12.97 -5.04 -18.17
N GLY A 36 12.78 -4.11 -17.24
CA GLY A 36 12.05 -2.85 -17.46
C GLY A 36 10.54 -3.03 -17.59
N ASN A 37 10.03 -4.26 -17.49
CA ASN A 37 8.60 -4.53 -17.58
C ASN A 37 7.87 -4.02 -16.34
N SER A 38 6.63 -3.56 -16.53
CA SER A 38 5.77 -3.13 -15.43
C SER A 38 4.41 -3.82 -15.49
N VAL A 39 3.85 -4.09 -14.32
CA VAL A 39 2.49 -4.62 -14.15
C VAL A 39 1.71 -3.73 -13.19
N GLU A 40 0.46 -3.43 -13.54
CA GLU A 40 -0.49 -2.77 -12.63
C GLU A 40 -0.96 -3.78 -11.59
N ILE A 41 -0.58 -3.58 -10.33
CA ILE A 41 -1.01 -4.45 -9.22
C ILE A 41 -2.31 -3.96 -8.58
N PHE A 42 -2.58 -2.65 -8.67
CA PHE A 42 -3.80 -2.06 -8.15
C PHE A 42 -4.16 -0.76 -8.86
N ARG A 43 -5.45 -0.48 -8.92
CA ARG A 43 -6.03 0.79 -9.35
C ARG A 43 -7.09 1.21 -8.36
N SER A 44 -6.93 2.39 -7.77
CA SER A 44 -7.91 2.93 -6.83
C SER A 44 -9.18 3.36 -7.54
N LYS A 45 -10.28 3.37 -6.77
CA LYS A 45 -11.56 3.97 -7.17
C LYS A 45 -11.76 5.27 -6.41
N ASP A 46 -12.08 6.33 -7.15
CA ASP A 46 -12.44 7.68 -6.72
C ASP A 46 -11.89 8.10 -5.35
N GLN A 47 -10.57 8.05 -5.20
CA GLN A 47 -9.91 8.50 -3.97
C GLN A 47 -9.64 10.01 -4.08
N SER A 48 -10.53 10.81 -3.50
CA SER A 48 -10.31 12.23 -3.28
C SER A 48 -9.79 12.46 -1.86
N PRO A 49 -8.67 13.18 -1.62
CA PRO A 49 -7.91 14.07 -2.51
C PRO A 49 -6.57 13.49 -3.04
N SER A 50 -5.86 14.26 -3.88
CA SER A 50 -4.59 13.87 -4.55
C SER A 50 -3.54 13.27 -3.62
N ILE A 51 -2.75 12.35 -4.18
CA ILE A 51 -1.65 11.68 -3.50
C ILE A 51 -0.59 12.72 -3.13
N ARG A 52 -0.28 12.83 -1.83
CA ARG A 52 0.80 13.69 -1.31
C ARG A 52 1.75 12.96 -0.38
N LEU A 53 1.24 12.10 0.51
CA LEU A 53 2.04 11.46 1.56
C LEU A 53 2.14 9.94 1.40
N GLU A 54 1.50 9.40 0.37
CA GLU A 54 1.47 7.99 0.10
C GLU A 54 2.85 7.51 -0.32
N ARG A 55 3.29 6.44 0.33
CA ARG A 55 4.62 5.89 0.14
C ARG A 55 4.57 4.38 0.05
N VAL A 56 5.49 3.86 -0.76
CA VAL A 56 5.72 2.43 -0.89
C VAL A 56 6.74 2.01 0.18
N VAL A 57 6.42 0.93 0.88
CA VAL A 57 7.32 0.28 1.85
C VAL A 57 7.54 -1.15 1.42
N TRP A 58 8.80 -1.60 1.41
CA TRP A 58 9.14 -2.99 1.10
C TRP A 58 9.49 -3.74 2.38
N SER A 59 9.04 -5.00 2.47
CA SER A 59 9.52 -5.90 3.52
C SER A 59 11.03 -6.15 3.37
N PRO A 60 11.73 -6.49 4.48
CA PRO A 60 13.16 -6.77 4.44
C PRO A 60 13.54 -7.89 3.45
N ASP A 61 12.70 -8.90 3.33
CA ASP A 61 12.88 -10.05 2.43
C ASP A 61 12.51 -9.77 0.97
N SER A 62 12.07 -8.54 0.64
CA SER A 62 11.59 -8.13 -0.70
C SER A 62 10.37 -8.88 -1.21
N ARG A 63 9.69 -9.67 -0.36
CA ARG A 63 8.50 -10.43 -0.75
C ARG A 63 7.26 -9.57 -0.78
N TYR A 64 7.11 -8.66 0.18
CA TYR A 64 5.91 -7.87 0.36
C TYR A 64 6.17 -6.40 0.05
N LEU A 65 5.17 -5.78 -0.57
CA LEU A 65 5.10 -4.35 -0.84
C LEU A 65 3.86 -3.80 -0.16
N ALA A 66 4.01 -2.78 0.68
CA ALA A 66 2.90 -2.05 1.29
C ALA A 66 2.76 -0.66 0.65
N LEU A 67 1.51 -0.20 0.59
CA LEU A 67 1.16 1.19 0.34
C LEU A 67 0.55 1.76 1.62
N VAL A 68 1.15 2.83 2.13
CA VAL A 68 0.71 3.52 3.34
C VAL A 68 0.55 5.02 3.08
N GLY A 69 -0.34 5.69 3.80
CA GLY A 69 -0.63 7.12 3.64
C GLY A 69 -1.75 7.58 4.58
N ASP A 70 -2.12 8.86 4.57
CA ASP A 70 -2.99 9.50 5.58
C ASP A 70 -4.43 9.76 5.10
N ARG A 71 -4.79 9.34 3.89
CA ARG A 71 -6.01 9.81 3.17
C ARG A 71 -6.97 8.73 2.75
N TYR A 72 -6.75 7.52 3.23
CA TYR A 72 -7.53 6.38 2.81
C TYR A 72 -8.71 6.15 3.73
N TYR A 73 -9.87 5.86 3.14
CA TYR A 73 -10.95 5.23 3.86
C TYR A 73 -10.62 3.74 3.98
N VAL A 74 -10.14 3.33 5.16
CA VAL A 74 -9.78 1.94 5.44
C VAL A 74 -10.66 1.36 6.53
N VAL A 75 -10.76 0.03 6.53
CA VAL A 75 -11.37 -0.71 7.64
C VAL A 75 -10.59 -0.47 8.95
N GLU A 76 -11.28 -0.59 10.09
CA GLU A 76 -10.70 -0.44 11.44
C GLU A 76 -9.51 -1.37 11.67
N GLY A 77 -8.54 -0.94 12.48
CA GLY A 77 -7.33 -1.70 12.81
C GLY A 77 -6.25 -1.65 11.73
N CYS A 78 -6.37 -0.74 10.77
CA CYS A 78 -5.38 -0.50 9.72
C CYS A 78 -4.57 0.79 9.93
N ASP A 79 -4.80 1.52 11.00
CA ASP A 79 -4.14 2.78 11.31
C ASP A 79 -2.89 2.61 12.17
N PHE A 80 -1.98 3.58 12.02
CA PHE A 80 -0.71 3.66 12.70
C PHE A 80 -0.67 4.89 13.62
N ASP A 81 0.21 4.85 14.63
CA ASP A 81 0.35 5.87 15.68
C ASP A 81 0.74 7.26 15.17
N ASN A 82 1.24 7.35 13.94
CA ASN A 82 1.60 8.59 13.26
C ASN A 82 0.46 9.17 12.41
N GLY A 83 -0.73 8.55 12.41
CA GLY A 83 -1.89 8.96 11.60
C GLY A 83 -1.86 8.47 10.15
N GLU A 84 -0.89 7.64 9.76
CA GLU A 84 -0.94 6.91 8.49
C GLU A 84 -1.82 5.66 8.62
N PHE A 85 -2.24 5.14 7.48
CA PHE A 85 -3.05 3.95 7.32
C PHE A 85 -2.35 2.95 6.41
N LEU A 86 -2.46 1.67 6.72
CA LEU A 86 -2.14 0.56 5.84
C LEU A 86 -3.26 0.38 4.83
N PHE A 87 -3.02 0.80 3.60
CA PHE A 87 -4.02 0.72 2.55
C PHE A 87 -3.99 -0.60 1.80
N LEU A 88 -2.80 -1.05 1.40
CA LEU A 88 -2.64 -2.21 0.54
C LEU A 88 -1.35 -2.94 0.87
N VAL A 89 -1.37 -4.28 0.80
CA VAL A 89 -0.20 -5.13 0.79
C VAL A 89 -0.24 -6.05 -0.42
N TYR A 90 0.88 -6.19 -1.12
CA TYR A 90 1.04 -7.09 -2.25
C TYR A 90 2.13 -8.11 -1.96
N ASP A 91 1.82 -9.40 -2.12
CA ASP A 91 2.78 -10.50 -2.04
C ASP A 91 3.33 -10.80 -3.45
N THR A 92 4.59 -10.49 -3.69
CA THR A 92 5.24 -10.68 -4.98
C THR A 92 5.42 -12.15 -5.38
N VAL A 93 5.38 -13.08 -4.44
CA VAL A 93 5.53 -14.51 -4.71
C VAL A 93 4.18 -15.11 -5.11
N THR A 94 3.15 -14.89 -4.29
CA THR A 94 1.82 -15.47 -4.52
C THR A 94 0.93 -14.62 -5.44
N LYS A 95 1.36 -13.39 -5.74
CA LYS A 95 0.63 -12.40 -6.55
C LYS A 95 -0.71 -11.98 -5.94
N VAL A 96 -0.85 -12.15 -4.63
CA VAL A 96 -2.05 -11.76 -3.88
C VAL A 96 -1.99 -10.29 -3.49
N VAL A 97 -3.12 -9.61 -3.65
CA VAL A 97 -3.36 -8.25 -3.14
C VAL A 97 -4.26 -8.34 -1.92
N TYR A 98 -3.82 -7.75 -0.81
CA TYR A 98 -4.64 -7.40 0.33
C TYR A 98 -4.95 -5.91 0.23
N CYS A 99 -6.22 -5.54 0.23
CA CYS A 99 -6.62 -4.13 0.19
C CYS A 99 -7.51 -3.87 1.40
N ASN A 100 -7.32 -2.73 2.06
CA ASN A 100 -8.07 -2.35 3.26
C ASN A 100 -9.09 -1.25 2.99
N ALA A 101 -9.25 -0.80 1.73
CA ALA A 101 -10.28 0.17 1.35
C ALA A 101 -11.68 -0.30 1.79
N ASP A 102 -12.39 0.47 2.61
CA ASP A 102 -13.66 0.08 3.22
C ASP A 102 -14.77 -0.28 2.21
N ASP A 103 -14.69 0.28 1.00
CA ASP A 103 -15.61 0.08 -0.12
C ASP A 103 -15.21 -1.03 -1.12
N ASP A 104 -14.04 -1.66 -0.96
CA ASP A 104 -13.53 -2.67 -1.89
C ASP A 104 -13.46 -4.08 -1.29
N PHE A 105 -14.59 -4.79 -1.38
CA PHE A 105 -14.75 -6.15 -0.85
C PHE A 105 -14.16 -7.26 -1.73
N ARG A 106 -13.46 -6.93 -2.81
CA ARG A 106 -12.89 -7.92 -3.74
C ARG A 106 -11.61 -8.57 -3.19
N PHE A 107 -10.98 -7.95 -2.20
CA PHE A 107 -9.69 -8.36 -1.68
C PHE A 107 -9.81 -8.79 -0.21
N SER A 108 -8.99 -9.77 0.17
CA SER A 108 -8.77 -10.07 1.58
C SER A 108 -8.18 -8.85 2.30
N ARG A 109 -8.49 -8.70 3.58
CA ARG A 109 -7.93 -7.64 4.43
C ARG A 109 -6.66 -8.12 5.11
N LEU A 110 -5.80 -7.19 5.49
CA LEU A 110 -4.62 -7.46 6.30
C LEU A 110 -4.40 -6.27 7.24
N LEU A 111 -4.57 -6.50 8.55
CA LEU A 111 -4.55 -5.44 9.56
C LEU A 111 -3.13 -4.94 9.82
N ALA A 112 -3.00 -3.76 10.45
CA ALA A 112 -1.71 -3.16 10.77
C ALA A 112 -0.81 -4.09 11.61
N SER A 113 -1.39 -4.75 12.63
CA SER A 113 -0.69 -5.71 13.49
C SER A 113 -0.09 -6.90 12.71
N GLN A 114 -0.85 -7.43 11.75
CA GLN A 114 -0.41 -8.51 10.86
C GLN A 114 0.70 -8.01 9.93
N ALA A 115 0.54 -6.82 9.34
CA ALA A 115 1.56 -6.24 8.47
C ALA A 115 2.89 -6.03 9.18
N LYS A 116 2.89 -5.60 10.45
CA LYS A 116 4.15 -5.44 11.20
C LYS A 116 4.97 -6.72 11.27
N THR A 117 4.33 -7.89 11.33
CA THR A 117 5.06 -9.17 11.29
C THR A 117 5.77 -9.43 9.94
N LEU A 118 5.28 -8.82 8.85
CA LEU A 118 5.83 -8.97 7.50
C LEU A 118 6.89 -7.90 7.17
N PHE A 119 6.75 -6.70 7.73
CA PHE A 119 7.58 -5.53 7.40
C PHE A 119 8.59 -5.15 8.48
N ASP A 120 8.62 -5.88 9.60
CA ASP A 120 9.49 -5.63 10.75
C ASP A 120 9.33 -4.19 11.27
N ASP A 121 10.43 -3.45 11.42
CA ASP A 121 10.46 -2.07 11.91
C ASP A 121 10.21 -1.01 10.82
N ARG A 122 9.90 -1.42 9.59
CA ARG A 122 9.74 -0.50 8.44
C ARG A 122 8.37 0.16 8.34
N LEU A 123 7.40 -0.32 9.11
CA LEU A 123 6.10 0.31 9.28
C LEU A 123 6.06 1.05 10.62
N PRO A 124 5.27 2.14 10.73
CA PRO A 124 5.09 2.81 12.01
C PRO A 124 4.39 1.87 13.02
N LYS A 125 4.34 2.27 14.28
CA LYS A 125 3.67 1.44 15.28
C LYS A 125 2.17 1.49 15.03
N GLU A 126 1.47 0.43 15.39
CA GLU A 126 0.00 0.44 15.34
C GLU A 126 -0.54 1.46 16.35
N SER A 127 -1.66 2.07 16.04
CA SER A 127 -2.37 2.88 17.02
C SER A 127 -2.82 2.00 18.18
N VAL A 128 -2.68 2.51 19.39
CA VAL A 128 -3.29 1.89 20.56
C VAL A 128 -4.75 2.30 20.58
N HIS A 129 -5.62 1.42 20.11
CA HIS A 129 -7.05 1.53 20.40
C HIS A 129 -7.23 1.04 21.83
N ASN A 130 -7.50 1.97 22.75
CA ASN A 130 -8.02 1.57 24.04
C ASN A 130 -9.42 1.03 23.78
N ASP A 131 -9.55 -0.30 23.77
CA ASP A 131 -10.84 -0.96 23.85
C ASP A 131 -11.46 -0.53 25.20
N GLY A 132 -12.19 0.58 25.17
CA GLY A 132 -13.01 1.02 26.28
C GLY A 132 -14.06 -0.05 26.56
N GLY A 133 -14.03 -0.59 27.77
CA GLY A 133 -14.99 -1.59 28.26
C GLY A 133 -16.41 -1.07 28.41
#